data_AF-A0A661RNU9-F1
#
_entry.id   AF-A0A661RNU9-F1
#
_cell.length_a   1.000
_cell.length_b   1.000
_cell.length_c   1.000
_cell.angle_alpha   90.00
_cell.angle_beta   90.00
_cell.angle_gamma   90.00
#
_symmetry.space_group_name_H-M   'P 1'
#
loop_
_entity.id
_entity.type
_entity.pdbx_description
1 polymer ?
#
loop_
_entity_poly.entity_id
_entity_poly.type
_entity_poly.pdbx_seq_one_letter_code
_entity_poly.pdbx_strand_id
1 'polypeptide(L)' 'MNKQLQDFARKYLKKEIIKLPLESHYLFKRMYSPSDLDMPIGKVIDNMPDSKLDWAMLQVQRTIDRLASKSRGE' A
#
# COMPACT_ATOMS: atom_id res chain seq x y z
N MET A 1 -4.04 12.61 10.81
CA MET A 1 -5.16 12.73 9.85
C MET A 1 -6.48 12.73 10.59
N ASN A 2 -7.48 13.50 10.14
CA ASN A 2 -8.86 13.35 10.63
C ASN A 2 -9.50 12.08 10.03
N LYS A 3 -10.65 11.64 10.56
CA LYS A 3 -11.31 10.40 10.14
C LYS A 3 -11.59 10.33 8.64
N GLN A 4 -12.05 11.44 8.03
CA GLN A 4 -12.36 11.49 6.60
C GLN A 4 -11.10 11.26 5.74
N LEU A 5 -9.97 11.83 6.13
CA LEU A 5 -8.68 11.63 5.48
C LEU A 5 -8.17 10.19 5.65
N GLN A 6 -8.38 9.59 6.83
CA GLN A 6 -8.02 8.18 7.07
C GLN A 6 -8.83 7.24 6.18
N ASP A 7 -10.15 7.45 6.09
CA ASP A 7 -11.04 6.65 5.24
C ASP A 7 -10.66 6.77 3.76
N PHE A 8 -10.32 7.99 3.33
CA PHE A 8 -9.79 8.22 1.98
C PHE A 8 -8.47 7.48 1.76
N ALA A 9 -7.52 7.58 2.68
CA ALA A 9 -6.22 6.94 2.57
C ALA A 9 -6.34 5.41 2.47
N ARG A 10 -7.17 4.79 3.32
CA ARG A 10 -7.42 3.34 3.29
C ARG A 10 -8.06 2.91 1.97
N LYS A 11 -9.04 3.68 1.46
CA LYS A 11 -9.67 3.41 0.15
C LYS A 11 -8.68 3.54 -1.00
N TYR A 12 -7.88 4.61 -1.01
CA TYR A 12 -6.83 4.82 -2.00
C TYR A 12 -5.83 3.67 -2.00
N LEU A 13 -5.30 3.29 -0.83
CA LEU A 13 -4.35 2.19 -0.68
C LEU A 13 -4.91 0.88 -1.22
N LYS A 14 -6.15 0.51 -0.86
CA LYS A 14 -6.79 -0.72 -1.34
C LYS A 14 -6.97 -0.73 -2.86
N LYS A 15 -7.31 0.41 -3.45
CA LYS A 15 -7.52 0.56 -4.89
C LYS A 15 -6.21 0.48 -5.67
N GLU A 16 -5.16 1.13 -5.17
CA GLU A 16 -3.91 1.25 -5.91
C GLU A 16 -2.99 0.05 -5.70
N ILE A 17 -2.94 -0.50 -4.49
CA ILE A 17 -2.06 -1.64 -4.20
C ILE A 17 -2.40 -2.85 -5.05
N ILE A 18 -3.69 -3.13 -5.29
CA ILE A 18 -4.14 -4.32 -6.02
C ILE A 18 -3.69 -4.34 -7.49
N LYS A 19 -3.29 -3.19 -8.03
CA LYS A 19 -2.76 -3.05 -9.39
C LYS A 19 -1.27 -3.40 -9.46
N LEU A 20 -0.61 -3.49 -8.31
CA LEU A 20 0.82 -3.77 -8.24
C LEU A 20 1.09 -5.28 -8.34
N PRO A 21 2.30 -5.68 -8.77
CA PRO A 21 2.69 -7.08 -8.77
C PRO A 21 2.65 -7.72 -7.38
N LEU A 22 2.48 -9.05 -7.33
CA LEU A 22 2.44 -9.82 -6.08
C LEU A 22 3.66 -9.60 -5.18
N GLU A 23 4.83 -9.38 -5.76
CA GLU A 23 6.05 -9.05 -5.01
C GLU A 23 5.87 -7.74 -4.20
N SER A 24 5.24 -6.73 -4.79
CA SER A 24 4.95 -5.47 -4.10
C SER A 24 3.94 -5.67 -2.97
N HIS A 25 2.96 -6.56 -3.14
CA HIS A 25 2.05 -6.94 -2.05
C HIS A 25 2.82 -7.59 -0.90
N TYR A 26 3.69 -8.56 -1.21
CA TYR A 26 4.49 -9.27 -0.21
C TYR A 26 5.39 -8.31 0.59
N LEU A 27 6.08 -7.39 -0.09
CA LEU A 27 6.89 -6.36 0.55
C LEU A 27 6.04 -5.45 1.44
N PHE A 28 4.86 -5.03 0.98
CA PHE A 28 3.94 -4.23 1.79
C PHE A 28 3.51 -4.96 3.06
N LYS A 29 3.14 -6.25 2.96
CA LYS A 29 2.79 -7.07 4.13
C LYS A 29 3.95 -7.19 5.11
N ARG A 30 5.18 -7.39 4.64
CA ARG A 30 6.36 -7.43 5.52
C ARG A 30 6.58 -6.14 6.32
N MET A 31 6.16 -4.99 5.80
CA MET A 31 6.31 -3.71 6.49
C MET A 31 5.20 -3.43 7.51
N TYR A 32 3.98 -3.84 7.21
CA TYR A 32 2.79 -3.42 7.97
C TYR A 32 2.07 -4.56 8.70
N SER A 33 2.36 -5.81 8.36
CA SER A 33 1.90 -7.02 9.05
C SER A 33 3.02 -8.08 9.13
N PRO A 34 4.17 -7.76 9.74
CA PRO A 34 5.34 -8.65 9.74
C PRO A 34 5.10 -9.99 10.45
N SER A 35 4.16 -10.03 11.39
CA SER A 35 3.79 -11.23 12.15
C SER A 35 2.79 -12.14 11.42
N ASP A 36 2.15 -11.65 10.36
CA ASP A 36 1.13 -12.40 9.61
C ASP A 36 1.17 -11.96 8.14
N LEU A 37 1.94 -12.71 7.33
CA LEU A 37 2.13 -12.46 5.90
C LEU A 37 1.01 -13.11 5.05
N ASP A 38 0.24 -14.02 5.64
CA ASP A 38 -0.90 -14.64 4.97
C ASP A 38 -2.13 -13.73 5.02
N MET A 39 -2.18 -12.79 5.97
CA MET A 39 -3.23 -11.78 6.07
C MET A 39 -3.56 -11.14 4.71
N PRO A 40 -4.84 -11.10 4.30
CA PRO A 40 -5.24 -10.43 3.07
C PRO A 40 -4.80 -8.96 3.06
N ILE A 41 -4.28 -8.46 1.94
CA ILE A 41 -3.69 -7.11 1.86
C ILE A 41 -4.68 -6.01 2.28
N GLY A 42 -5.98 -6.18 1.98
CA GLY A 42 -7.02 -5.26 2.44
C GLY A 42 -7.16 -5.21 3.96
N LYS A 43 -7.00 -6.36 4.64
CA LYS A 43 -7.01 -6.45 6.11
C LYS A 43 -5.75 -5.84 6.72
N VAL A 44 -4.59 -6.02 6.08
CA VAL A 44 -3.36 -5.32 6.48
C VAL A 44 -3.57 -3.79 6.45
N ILE A 45 -4.21 -3.27 5.39
CA ILE A 45 -4.54 -1.85 5.29
C ILE A 45 -5.56 -1.43 6.35
N ASP A 46 -6.56 -2.25 6.68
CA ASP A 46 -7.55 -1.95 7.72
C ASP A 46 -6.94 -1.94 9.13
N ASN A 47 -5.98 -2.82 9.40
CA ASN A 47 -5.33 -2.94 10.70
C ASN A 47 -4.14 -1.99 10.87
N MET A 48 -3.73 -1.29 9.81
CA MET A 48 -2.64 -0.32 9.86
C MET A 48 -2.96 0.85 10.81
N PRO A 49 -2.02 1.26 11.68
CA PRO A 49 -2.15 2.47 12.48
C PRO A 49 -2.31 3.73 11.62
N ASP A 50 -3.17 4.65 12.04
CA ASP A 50 -3.46 5.87 11.26
C ASP A 50 -2.21 6.71 10.97
N SER A 51 -1.23 6.72 11.88
CA SER A 51 0.04 7.43 11.73
C SER A 51 0.90 6.91 10.58
N LYS A 52 0.62 5.71 10.06
CA LYS A 52 1.35 5.09 8.95
C LYS A 52 0.67 5.27 7.60
N LEU A 53 -0.58 5.74 7.56
CA LEU A 53 -1.38 5.84 6.32
C LEU A 53 -0.72 6.78 5.29
N ASP A 54 -0.26 7.96 5.72
CA ASP A 54 0.40 8.92 4.83
C ASP A 54 1.68 8.33 4.20
N TRP A 55 2.51 7.67 5.01
CA TRP A 55 3.73 7.03 4.53
C TRP A 55 3.43 5.88 3.57
N ALA A 56 2.41 5.07 3.89
CA ALA A 56 1.97 3.97 3.04
C ALA A 56 1.50 4.48 1.67
N MET A 57 0.74 5.59 1.62
CA MET A 57 0.29 6.19 0.37
C MET A 57 1.49 6.61 -0.49
N LEU A 58 2.47 7.29 0.10
CA LEU A 58 3.68 7.72 -0.61
C LEU A 58 4.48 6.52 -1.15
N GLN A 59 4.62 5.45 -0.37
CA GLN A 59 5.32 4.22 -0.79
C GLN A 59 4.63 3.54 -1.97
N VAL A 60 3.30 3.43 -1.93
CA VAL A 60 2.51 2.87 -3.04
C VAL A 60 2.67 3.73 -4.28
N GLN A 61 2.50 5.05 -4.17
CA GLN A 61 2.65 5.97 -5.31
C GLN A 61 4.05 5.88 -5.93
N ARG A 62 5.12 5.90 -5.13
CA ARG A 62 6.50 5.74 -5.63
C ARG A 62 6.73 4.41 -6.33
N THR A 63 6.10 3.35 -5.84
CA THR A 63 6.18 2.03 -6.48
C THR A 63 5.50 2.05 -7.85
N ILE A 64 4.33 2.67 -7.95
CA ILE A 64 3.63 2.89 -9.23
C ILE A 64 4.52 3.69 -10.19
N ASP A 65 5.06 4.83 -9.75
CA ASP A 65 5.87 5.71 -10.58
C ASP A 65 7.12 4.98 -11.11
N ARG A 66 7.78 4.19 -10.26
CA ARG A 66 8.96 3.38 -10.62
C ARG A 66 8.63 2.29 -11.64
N LEU A 67 7.48 1.63 -11.51
CA LEU A 67 7.06 0.63 -12.48
C LEU A 67 6.69 1.27 -13.82
N ALA A 68 6.02 2.42 -13.78
CA ALA A 68 5.65 3.17 -14.97
C ALA A 68 6.85 3.82 -15.69
N SER A 69 7.96 4.10 -14.99
CA SER A 69 9.20 4.56 -15.62
C SER A 69 9.99 3.41 -16.24
N LYS A 70 10.01 2.23 -15.61
CA LYS A 70 10.62 1.02 -16.20
C LYS A 70 9.95 0.59 -17.50
N SER A 71 8.62 0.61 -17.57
CA SER A 71 7.88 0.22 -18.78
C SER A 71 8.03 1.18 -19.96
N ARG A 72 8.64 2.36 -19.75
CA ARG A 72 8.89 3.36 -20.80
C ARG A 72 10.33 3.38 -21.30
N GLY A 73 11.21 2.57 -20.69
CA GLY A 73 12.64 2.53 -20.98
C GLY A 73 13.12 1.23 -21.64
N GLU A 74 12.22 0.42 -22.19
CA GLU A 74 12.52 -0.81 -22.95
C GLU A 74 12.23 -0.62 -24.44
#